data_AF-A0A0G0T7M7-F1
#
_entry.id   AF-A0A0G0T7M7-F1
#
_cell.length_a   1.000
_cell.length_b   1.000
_cell.length_c   1.000
_cell.angle_alpha   90.00
_cell.angle_beta   90.00
_cell.angle_gamma   90.00
#
_symmetry.space_group_name_H-M   'P 1'
#
loop_
_entity.id
_entity.type
_entity.pdbx_description
1 polymer ?
#
loop_
_entity_poly.entity_id
_entity_poly.type
_entity_poly.pdbx_seq_one_letter_code
_entity_poly.pdbx_strand_id
1 'polypeptide(L)'
;MECPNDAWPLAGDAGMSLVSQGPNGSWSHLGMEAIDIGVDGIPIVAMHNGTISTGENSCGRWVTVASTCGSSFVSMYGHLGAITVSNGQNVTVGQELGISDNSGYPTCSTGPHLHFEFIKNGATPKVQKPFLKRDVPVGCVDFSACN
;
A
#
# COMPACT_ATOMS: atom_id res chain seq x y z
N MET A 1 3.29 -7.14 21.19
CA MET A 1 3.47 -5.86 20.50
C MET A 1 3.28 -6.16 19.02
N GLU A 2 2.03 -6.13 18.56
CA GLU A 2 1.75 -6.23 17.12
C GLU A 2 2.12 -4.89 16.49
N CYS A 3 2.60 -4.91 15.26
CA CYS A 3 3.08 -3.74 14.51
C CYS A 3 2.08 -2.57 14.50
N PRO A 4 2.56 -1.33 14.23
CA PRO A 4 1.80 -0.11 14.51
C PRO A 4 0.40 -0.08 13.91
N ASN A 5 -0.47 0.51 14.71
CA ASN A 5 -1.92 0.61 14.59
C ASN A 5 -2.39 1.98 14.04
N ASP A 6 -1.45 2.84 13.65
CA ASP A 6 -1.73 4.25 13.29
C ASP A 6 -0.94 4.72 12.05
N ALA A 7 -0.58 3.84 11.13
CA ALA A 7 0.16 4.22 9.92
C ALA A 7 -0.74 4.29 8.68
N TRP A 8 -0.36 5.18 7.75
CA TRP A 8 -1.00 5.37 6.44
C TRP A 8 0.12 5.42 5.39
N PRO A 9 -0.06 4.81 4.20
CA PRO A 9 1.06 4.59 3.27
C PRO A 9 1.41 5.83 2.43
N LEU A 10 0.79 6.97 2.71
CA LEU A 10 1.05 8.25 2.06
C LEU A 10 1.49 9.28 3.11
N ALA A 11 2.35 10.22 2.70
CA ALA A 11 2.87 11.24 3.62
C ALA A 11 1.75 12.04 4.29
N GLY A 12 1.82 12.16 5.62
CA GLY A 12 0.80 12.85 6.43
C GLY A 12 -0.55 12.13 6.41
N ASP A 13 -1.60 12.87 6.05
CA ASP A 13 -2.97 12.37 5.86
C ASP A 13 -3.41 12.46 4.39
N ALA A 14 -2.45 12.53 3.46
CA ALA A 14 -2.74 12.56 2.03
C ALA A 14 -3.50 11.31 1.58
N GLY A 15 -4.50 11.47 0.71
CA GLY A 15 -5.29 10.35 0.20
C GLY A 15 -6.19 9.65 1.23
N MET A 16 -6.26 10.16 2.47
CA MET A 16 -7.12 9.59 3.53
C MET A 16 -8.62 9.67 3.22
N SER A 17 -9.03 10.40 2.19
CA SER A 17 -10.43 10.42 1.70
C SER A 17 -10.53 10.02 0.23
N LEU A 18 -9.47 9.40 -0.32
CA LEU A 18 -9.33 9.07 -1.74
C LEU A 18 -9.14 7.57 -1.93
N VAL A 19 -9.71 6.72 -1.07
CA VAL A 19 -9.74 5.29 -1.39
C VAL A 19 -10.71 5.10 -2.54
N SER A 20 -10.24 4.50 -3.62
CA SER A 20 -10.98 4.20 -4.84
C SER A 20 -11.44 2.75 -4.88
N GLN A 21 -10.78 1.86 -4.14
CA GLN A 21 -11.17 0.46 -4.03
C GLN A 21 -10.80 -0.10 -2.67
N GLY A 22 -11.74 -0.80 -2.05
CA GLY A 22 -11.54 -1.45 -0.77
C GLY A 22 -11.17 -2.92 -0.93
N PRO A 23 -10.94 -3.61 0.20
CA PRO A 23 -10.72 -5.05 0.16
C PRO A 23 -11.95 -5.75 -0.43
N ASN A 24 -11.75 -6.81 -1.21
CA ASN A 24 -12.79 -7.59 -1.91
C ASN A 24 -13.54 -6.76 -2.98
N GLY A 25 -12.94 -5.65 -3.44
CA GLY A 25 -13.40 -4.88 -4.60
C GLY A 25 -13.24 -5.68 -5.90
N SER A 26 -14.28 -5.68 -6.72
CA SER A 26 -14.43 -6.64 -7.83
C SER A 26 -13.52 -6.42 -9.05
N TRP A 27 -12.66 -5.39 -9.04
CA TRP A 27 -11.74 -5.14 -10.15
C TRP A 27 -10.47 -5.99 -10.06
N SER A 28 -9.80 -5.95 -8.92
CA SER A 28 -8.46 -6.51 -8.73
C SER A 28 -8.27 -7.21 -7.38
N HIS A 29 -9.17 -7.02 -6.41
CA HIS A 29 -9.01 -7.53 -5.05
C HIS A 29 -9.82 -8.83 -4.85
N LEU A 30 -9.12 -9.95 -4.68
CA LEU A 30 -9.65 -11.29 -4.44
C LEU A 30 -9.84 -11.62 -2.95
N GLY A 31 -10.00 -10.60 -2.12
CA GLY A 31 -10.25 -10.76 -0.69
C GLY A 31 -9.78 -9.58 0.14
N MET A 32 -9.27 -9.86 1.33
CA MET A 32 -8.92 -8.82 2.29
C MET A 32 -7.54 -8.18 2.05
N GLU A 33 -6.86 -8.47 0.94
CA GLU A 33 -5.43 -8.22 0.69
C GLU A 33 -5.02 -6.77 0.51
N ALA A 34 -5.87 -5.95 -0.11
CA ALA A 34 -5.45 -4.66 -0.63
C ALA A 34 -6.49 -3.55 -0.50
N ILE A 35 -6.00 -2.32 -0.64
CA ILE A 35 -6.78 -1.12 -0.92
C ILE A 35 -6.09 -0.34 -2.04
N ASP A 36 -6.89 0.38 -2.83
CA ASP A 36 -6.39 1.34 -3.80
C ASP A 36 -6.70 2.76 -3.35
N ILE A 37 -5.70 3.63 -3.41
CA ILE A 37 -5.82 5.04 -3.06
C ILE A 37 -5.54 5.86 -4.32
N GLY A 38 -6.55 6.56 -4.84
CA GLY A 38 -6.45 7.38 -6.05
C GLY A 38 -5.61 8.64 -5.82
N VAL A 39 -4.32 8.56 -6.11
CA VAL A 39 -3.33 9.64 -5.97
C VAL A 39 -2.29 9.59 -7.08
N ASP A 40 -1.78 10.76 -7.45
CA ASP A 40 -0.73 10.94 -8.46
C ASP A 40 0.33 11.91 -7.94
N GLY A 41 1.61 11.56 -8.09
CA GLY A 41 2.72 12.42 -7.66
C GLY A 41 2.85 12.59 -6.14
N ILE A 42 2.18 11.77 -5.33
CA ILE A 42 2.20 11.89 -3.86
C ILE A 42 3.32 11.00 -3.28
N PRO A 43 4.11 11.51 -2.31
CA PRO A 43 5.09 10.69 -1.62
C PRO A 43 4.46 9.51 -0.87
N ILE A 44 4.96 8.32 -1.18
CA ILE A 44 4.62 7.06 -0.51
C ILE A 44 5.62 6.86 0.62
N VAL A 45 5.14 6.49 1.79
CA VAL A 45 5.97 6.37 3.01
C VAL A 45 5.84 5.00 3.66
N ALA A 46 6.90 4.57 4.33
CA ALA A 46 6.93 3.32 5.08
C ALA A 46 5.92 3.36 6.25
N MET A 47 4.99 2.42 6.29
CA MET A 47 4.04 2.31 7.41
C MET A 47 4.66 1.77 8.70
N HIS A 48 5.82 1.14 8.60
CA HIS A 48 6.53 0.59 9.75
C HIS A 48 8.02 0.52 9.45
N ASN A 49 8.82 0.33 10.50
CA ASN A 49 10.24 0.07 10.35
C ASN A 49 10.43 -1.28 9.65
N GLY A 50 11.46 -1.38 8.81
CA GLY A 50 11.68 -2.61 8.07
C GLY A 50 12.85 -2.59 7.11
N THR A 51 12.94 -3.66 6.33
CA THR A 51 13.94 -3.84 5.28
C THR A 51 13.25 -3.87 3.92
N ILE A 52 13.83 -3.15 2.96
CA ILE A 52 13.28 -2.94 1.63
C ILE A 52 13.56 -4.13 0.70
N SER A 53 12.55 -4.47 -0.10
CA SER A 53 12.73 -5.11 -1.41
C SER A 53 11.96 -4.32 -2.48
N THR A 54 12.54 -4.19 -3.66
CA THR A 54 12.02 -3.40 -4.79
C THR A 54 12.03 -4.25 -6.05
N GLY A 55 11.09 -4.00 -6.95
CA GLY A 55 11.12 -4.61 -8.26
C GLY A 55 10.17 -3.95 -9.24
N GLU A 56 10.14 -4.51 -10.43
CA GLU A 56 9.32 -4.04 -11.54
C GLU A 56 8.86 -5.25 -12.36
N ASN A 57 7.59 -5.23 -12.76
CA ASN A 57 7.03 -6.24 -13.64
C ASN A 57 5.97 -5.61 -14.55
N SER A 58 5.18 -6.43 -15.24
CA SER A 58 4.09 -5.99 -16.13
C SER A 58 3.02 -5.13 -15.43
N CYS A 59 2.86 -5.28 -14.11
CA CYS A 59 1.95 -4.47 -13.31
C CYS A 59 2.62 -3.25 -12.66
N GLY A 60 3.86 -2.92 -13.06
CA GLY A 60 4.55 -1.71 -12.66
C GLY A 60 5.61 -1.93 -11.59
N ARG A 61 6.08 -0.80 -11.06
CA ARG A 61 7.10 -0.75 -10.03
C ARG A 61 6.48 -0.94 -8.66
N TRP A 62 7.19 -1.66 -7.81
CA TRP A 62 6.74 -1.95 -6.46
C TRP A 62 7.88 -1.86 -5.45
N VAL A 63 7.48 -1.59 -4.21
CA VAL A 63 8.32 -1.67 -3.02
C VAL A 63 7.61 -2.56 -2.02
N THR A 64 8.36 -3.37 -1.28
CA THR A 64 7.89 -4.07 -0.09
C THR A 64 8.76 -3.71 1.09
N VAL A 65 8.15 -3.65 2.28
CA VAL A 65 8.83 -3.43 3.55
C VAL A 65 8.59 -4.64 4.42
N ALA A 66 9.63 -5.42 4.68
CA ALA A 66 9.59 -6.51 5.65
C ALA A 66 9.78 -5.95 7.06
N SER A 67 8.78 -6.13 7.91
CA SER A 67 8.74 -5.50 9.23
C SER A 67 9.81 -6.01 10.18
N THR A 68 10.42 -5.08 10.94
CA THR A 68 11.28 -5.42 12.08
C THR A 68 10.50 -5.59 13.40
N CYS A 69 9.28 -5.07 13.50
CA CYS A 69 8.35 -5.44 14.58
C CYS A 69 7.66 -6.76 14.22
N GLY A 70 7.53 -7.68 15.19
CA GLY A 70 6.79 -8.94 15.05
C GLY A 70 7.01 -9.65 13.71
N SER A 71 8.08 -10.44 13.62
CA SER A 71 8.77 -11.14 12.50
C SER A 71 7.98 -11.71 11.29
N SER A 72 6.85 -11.14 10.93
CA SER A 72 5.82 -11.77 10.11
C SER A 72 5.06 -10.77 9.23
N PHE A 73 5.17 -9.46 9.45
CA PHE A 73 4.43 -8.47 8.67
C PHE A 73 5.24 -7.98 7.46
N VAL A 74 4.56 -7.84 6.32
CA VAL A 74 5.10 -7.24 5.09
C VAL A 74 4.06 -6.27 4.55
N SER A 75 4.47 -5.04 4.24
CA SER A 75 3.67 -4.12 3.43
C SER A 75 4.17 -4.11 1.99
N MET A 76 3.26 -3.98 1.03
CA MET A 76 3.56 -3.84 -0.39
C MET A 76 2.92 -2.55 -0.92
N TYR A 77 3.66 -1.85 -1.76
CA TYR A 77 3.30 -0.57 -2.38
C TYR A 77 3.50 -0.72 -3.89
N GLY A 78 2.45 -0.60 -4.67
CA GLY A 78 2.42 -0.83 -6.12
C GLY A 78 2.13 0.42 -6.95
N HIS A 79 2.37 0.30 -8.26
CA HIS A 79 2.14 1.35 -9.27
C HIS A 79 3.00 2.62 -9.12
N LEU A 80 4.19 2.51 -8.51
CA LEU A 80 5.05 3.67 -8.23
C LEU A 80 5.57 4.35 -9.52
N GLY A 81 5.66 5.68 -9.48
CA GLY A 81 6.24 6.57 -10.51
C GLY A 81 7.74 6.76 -10.39
N ALA A 82 8.25 6.58 -9.18
CA ALA A 82 9.67 6.56 -8.86
C ALA A 82 9.88 5.77 -7.58
N ILE A 83 11.00 5.06 -7.47
CA ILE A 83 11.44 4.41 -6.24
C ILE A 83 12.66 5.19 -5.74
N THR A 84 12.65 5.60 -4.48
CA THR A 84 13.73 6.40 -3.85
C THR A 84 14.58 5.59 -2.87
N VAL A 85 14.26 4.31 -2.69
CA VAL A 85 14.97 3.36 -1.81
C VAL A 85 15.63 2.22 -2.58
N SER A 86 16.56 1.52 -1.94
CA SER A 86 17.28 0.39 -2.54
C SER A 86 16.98 -0.95 -1.85
N ASN A 87 17.10 -2.06 -2.59
CA ASN A 87 17.05 -3.42 -2.04
C ASN A 87 17.98 -3.59 -0.83
N GLY A 88 17.46 -4.15 0.27
CA GLY A 88 18.19 -4.39 1.51
C GLY A 88 18.35 -3.14 2.41
N GLN A 89 17.89 -1.97 1.97
CA GLN A 89 17.90 -0.76 2.78
C GLN A 89 16.99 -0.91 4.00
N ASN A 90 17.44 -0.44 5.17
CA ASN A 90 16.58 -0.30 6.32
C ASN A 90 15.85 1.05 6.27
N VAL A 91 14.57 1.03 6.61
CA VAL A 91 13.71 2.23 6.67
C VAL A 91 13.03 2.35 8.02
N THR A 92 12.72 3.58 8.40
CA THR A 92 11.88 3.89 9.56
C THR A 92 10.48 4.30 9.11
N VAL A 93 9.49 4.16 10.00
CA VAL A 93 8.13 4.65 9.77
C VAL A 93 8.14 6.11 9.29
N GLY A 94 7.32 6.43 8.28
CA GLY A 94 7.23 7.74 7.66
C GLY A 94 8.34 8.08 6.66
N GLN A 95 9.36 7.23 6.53
CA GLN A 95 10.42 7.43 5.52
C GLN A 95 9.83 7.24 4.11
N GLU A 96 10.17 8.15 3.20
CA GLU A 96 9.77 8.07 1.80
C GLU A 96 10.36 6.82 1.13
N LEU A 97 9.50 6.13 0.36
CA LEU A 97 9.81 4.94 -0.43
C LEU A 97 9.85 5.23 -1.93
N GLY A 98 9.12 6.26 -2.35
CA GLY A 98 8.92 6.63 -3.73
C GLY A 98 7.72 7.54 -3.91
N ILE A 99 7.27 7.67 -5.15
CA ILE A 99 6.18 8.57 -5.57
C ILE A 99 5.07 7.74 -6.23
N SER A 100 3.81 8.02 -5.92
CA SER A 100 2.64 7.37 -6.56
C SER A 100 2.48 7.80 -8.02
N ASP A 101 1.96 6.92 -8.87
CA ASP A 101 1.75 7.15 -10.31
C ASP A 101 0.78 6.07 -10.84
N ASN A 102 0.84 5.77 -12.14
CA ASN A 102 0.10 4.75 -12.86
C ASN A 102 1.05 3.76 -13.57
N SER A 103 2.13 3.33 -12.92
CA SER A 103 3.08 2.44 -13.60
C SER A 103 2.53 1.02 -13.78
N GLY A 104 2.85 0.41 -14.92
CA GLY A 104 2.36 -0.90 -15.33
C GLY A 104 1.54 -0.84 -16.62
N TYR A 105 1.12 -2.00 -17.12
CA TYR A 105 0.23 -2.07 -18.27
C TYR A 105 -1.20 -1.62 -17.90
N PRO A 106 -1.98 -1.12 -18.88
CA PRO A 106 -3.39 -0.74 -18.68
C PRO A 106 -4.29 -1.86 -18.14
N THR A 107 -3.85 -3.12 -18.25
CA THR A 107 -4.56 -4.29 -17.72
C THR A 107 -4.31 -4.53 -16.22
N CYS A 108 -3.29 -3.90 -15.64
CA CYS A 108 -3.02 -3.95 -14.19
C CYS A 108 -3.31 -2.62 -13.50
N SER A 109 -3.11 -1.48 -14.16
CA SER A 109 -3.32 -0.15 -13.59
C SER A 109 -4.11 0.72 -14.58
N THR A 110 -5.35 1.06 -14.22
CA THR A 110 -6.30 1.73 -15.11
C THR A 110 -6.32 3.26 -14.95
N GLY A 111 -5.48 3.80 -14.05
CA GLY A 111 -5.33 5.22 -13.76
C GLY A 111 -4.43 5.44 -12.53
N PRO A 112 -3.96 6.67 -12.26
CA PRO A 112 -3.04 6.93 -11.14
C PRO A 112 -3.61 6.54 -9.78
N HIS A 113 -2.94 5.62 -9.10
CA HIS A 113 -3.27 5.20 -7.74
C HIS A 113 -2.08 4.51 -7.06
N LEU A 114 -2.15 4.42 -5.73
CA LEU A 114 -1.34 3.50 -4.94
C LEU A 114 -2.15 2.24 -4.68
N HIS A 115 -1.66 1.08 -5.15
CA HIS A 115 -2.08 -0.24 -4.66
C HIS A 115 -1.30 -0.56 -3.39
N PHE A 116 -2.00 -0.80 -2.28
CA PHE A 116 -1.38 -1.05 -0.98
C PHE A 116 -1.86 -2.35 -0.36
N GLU A 117 -0.91 -3.18 0.06
CA GLU A 117 -1.16 -4.40 0.83
C GLU A 117 -0.46 -4.39 2.17
N PHE A 118 -1.04 -5.06 3.15
CA PHE A 118 -0.40 -5.36 4.42
C PHE A 118 -0.74 -6.78 4.84
N ILE A 119 0.27 -7.64 4.96
CA ILE A 119 0.09 -9.09 5.10
C ILE A 119 0.91 -9.61 6.28
N LYS A 120 0.32 -10.51 7.08
CA LYS A 120 1.01 -11.29 8.13
C LYS A 120 1.27 -12.72 7.65
N ASN A 121 2.50 -13.21 7.82
CA ASN A 121 2.97 -14.56 7.47
C ASN A 121 2.67 -14.96 6.02
N GLY A 122 2.66 -13.99 5.08
CA GLY A 122 2.35 -14.25 3.67
C GLY A 122 0.94 -14.82 3.42
N ALA A 123 0.03 -14.78 4.41
CA ALA A 123 -1.23 -15.51 4.35
C ALA A 123 -2.45 -14.71 4.82
N THR A 124 -2.30 -13.84 5.82
CA THR A 124 -3.46 -13.11 6.37
C THR A 124 -3.31 -11.62 6.11
N PRO A 125 -4.14 -11.06 5.22
CA PRO A 125 -4.22 -9.62 5.06
C PRO A 125 -4.66 -8.85 6.31
N LYS A 126 -4.23 -7.60 6.34
CA LYS A 126 -4.32 -6.68 7.48
C LYS A 126 -4.63 -5.25 7.04
N VAL A 127 -5.21 -5.04 5.86
CA VAL A 127 -5.61 -3.70 5.38
C VAL A 127 -6.96 -3.23 5.96
N GLN A 128 -7.17 -3.44 7.26
CA GLN A 128 -8.32 -2.95 8.03
C GLN A 128 -7.88 -2.59 9.46
N LYS A 129 -8.75 -1.94 10.25
CA LYS A 129 -8.49 -1.78 11.68
C LYS A 129 -8.27 -3.13 12.38
N PRO A 130 -7.40 -3.17 13.40
CA PRO A 130 -6.68 -2.04 14.01
C PRO A 130 -5.36 -1.68 13.32
N PHE A 131 -5.07 -2.18 12.12
CA PHE A 131 -3.74 -2.03 11.49
C PHE A 131 -3.61 -0.79 10.60
N LEU A 132 -4.74 -0.26 10.10
CA LEU A 132 -4.80 1.00 9.36
C LEU A 132 -5.36 2.13 10.23
N LYS A 133 -4.93 3.38 9.97
CA LYS A 133 -5.48 4.60 10.61
C LYS A 133 -7.00 4.74 10.48
N ARG A 134 -7.62 4.15 9.45
CA ARG A 134 -9.07 4.20 9.23
C ARG A 134 -9.64 2.88 8.74
N ASP A 135 -10.96 2.75 8.88
CA ASP A 135 -11.71 1.67 8.26
C ASP A 135 -11.89 1.96 6.77
N VAL A 136 -11.78 0.93 5.95
CA VAL A 136 -12.10 0.96 4.52
C VAL A 136 -13.23 -0.03 4.27
N PRO A 137 -14.35 0.39 3.65
CA PRO A 137 -15.46 -0.50 3.34
C PRO A 137 -15.02 -1.69 2.49
N VAL A 138 -15.52 -2.88 2.82
CA VAL A 138 -15.29 -4.09 2.04
C VAL A 138 -16.19 -4.09 0.81
N GLY A 139 -15.65 -4.44 -0.34
CA GLY A 139 -16.37 -4.55 -1.62
C GLY A 139 -16.60 -3.23 -2.34
N CYS A 140 -16.11 -2.11 -1.81
CA CYS A 140 -16.25 -0.82 -2.49
C CYS A 140 -15.29 -0.73 -3.69
N VAL A 141 -15.75 -0.12 -4.78
CA VAL A 141 -15.06 -0.06 -6.09
C VAL A 141 -15.03 1.34 -6.69
N ASP A 142 -15.40 2.35 -5.91
CA ASP A 142 -15.27 3.75 -6.28
C ASP A 142 -15.18 4.66 -5.05
N PHE A 143 -14.83 5.93 -5.26
CA PHE A 143 -14.71 6.92 -4.19
C PHE A 143 -15.98 7.12 -3.37
N SER A 144 -17.17 6.99 -3.97
CA SER A 144 -18.44 7.23 -3.29
C SER A 144 -18.81 6.08 -2.35
N ALA A 145 -18.42 4.86 -2.69
CA ALA A 145 -18.66 3.67 -1.88
C ALA A 145 -17.57 3.48 -0.80
N CYS A 146 -16.37 4.01 -1.01
CA CYS A 146 -15.22 3.79 -0.13
C CYS A 146 -14.99 4.87 0.94
N ASN A 147 -15.65 6.03 0.86
CA ASN A 147 -15.41 7.18 1.76
C ASN A 147 -16.72 7.73 2.34
#